data_AF-A0AA38U4G5-F1
#
_entry.id   AF-A0AA38U4G5-F1
#
_cell.length_a   1.000
_cell.length_b   1.000
_cell.length_c   1.000
_cell.angle_alpha   90.00
_cell.angle_beta   90.00
_cell.angle_gamma   90.00
#
_symmetry.space_group_name_H-M   'P 1'
#
loop_
_entity.id
_entity.type
_entity.pdbx_description
1 polymer ?
#
loop_
_entity_poly.entity_id
_entity_poly.type
_entity_poly.pdbx_seq_one_letter_code
_entity_poly.pdbx_strand_id
1 'polypeptide(L)'
;NRVVTARWVAESSRPFRIVQDRSFRWLQKEGRPSQYVPSEKTVARDVRKLYAAAKESLAKELQEYEYLLPVELDCWTSPNHKAFMSI
;
A
#
# COMPACT_ATOMS: atom_id res chain seq x y z
N ASN A 1 -8.60 -8.30 11.64
CA ASN A 1 -7.24 -7.81 11.32
C ASN A 1 -6.89 -7.62 9.85
N ARG A 2 -7.55 -8.27 8.88
CA ARG A 2 -7.17 -8.20 7.45
C ARG A 2 -7.04 -6.77 6.87
N VAL A 3 -8.05 -5.93 7.03
CA VAL A 3 -8.03 -4.53 6.53
C VAL A 3 -6.96 -3.71 7.25
N VAL A 4 -6.82 -3.89 8.57
CA VAL A 4 -5.79 -3.21 9.38
C VAL A 4 -4.38 -3.62 8.93
N THR A 5 -4.14 -4.90 8.66
CA THR A 5 -2.86 -5.39 8.12
C THR A 5 -2.59 -4.79 6.75
N ALA A 6 -3.59 -4.74 5.85
CA ALA A 6 -3.42 -4.15 4.53
C ALA A 6 -3.11 -2.64 4.61
N ARG A 7 -3.82 -1.91 5.48
CA ARG A 7 -3.58 -0.49 5.74
C ARG A 7 -2.16 -0.26 6.28
N TRP A 8 -1.76 -0.99 7.32
CA TRP A 8 -0.40 -0.90 7.87
C TRP A 8 0.68 -1.21 6.84
N VAL A 9 0.49 -2.26 6.03
CA VAL A 9 1.42 -2.63 4.96
C VAL A 9 1.55 -1.50 3.93
N ALA A 10 0.44 -0.86 3.55
CA ALA A 10 0.44 0.27 2.62
C ALA A 10 1.09 1.52 3.21
N GLU A 11 0.68 1.94 4.42
CA GLU A 11 1.16 3.17 5.06
C GLU A 11 2.64 3.10 5.45
N SER A 12 3.14 1.92 5.80
CA SER A 12 4.55 1.70 6.20
C SER A 12 5.44 1.18 5.06
N SER A 13 4.96 1.18 3.81
CA SER A 13 5.69 0.70 2.63
C SER A 13 6.32 -0.69 2.84
N ARG A 14 5.61 -1.60 3.52
CA ARG A 14 6.13 -2.94 3.82
C ARG A 14 5.94 -3.87 2.62
N PRO A 15 6.86 -4.83 2.39
CA PRO A 15 6.64 -5.84 1.38
C PRO A 15 5.43 -6.71 1.75
N PHE A 16 4.58 -7.08 0.78
CA PHE A 16 3.40 -7.93 1.05
C PHE A 16 3.74 -9.26 1.71
N ARG A 17 4.93 -9.79 1.43
CA ARG A 17 5.44 -11.04 1.99
C ARG A 17 5.66 -10.99 3.50
N ILE A 18 5.68 -9.80 4.12
CA ILE A 18 5.87 -9.64 5.58
C ILE A 18 4.87 -10.47 6.41
N VAL A 19 3.65 -10.72 5.89
CA VAL A 19 2.64 -11.53 6.59
C VAL A 19 2.97 -13.03 6.63
N GLN A 20 3.99 -13.45 5.90
CA GLN A 20 4.54 -14.81 5.96
C GLN A 20 5.64 -14.96 7.01
N ASP A 21 6.16 -13.86 7.53
CA ASP A 21 7.21 -13.88 8.56
C ASP A 21 6.73 -14.61 9.82
N ARG A 22 7.64 -15.39 10.40
CA ARG A 22 7.34 -16.23 11.57
C ARG A 22 7.01 -15.36 12.79
N SER A 23 7.81 -14.33 13.04
CA SER A 23 7.65 -13.44 14.20
C SER A 23 6.38 -12.62 14.06
N PHE A 24 6.08 -12.10 12.87
CA PHE A 24 4.82 -11.42 12.58
C PHE A 24 3.61 -12.32 12.86
N ARG A 25 3.63 -13.58 12.40
CA ARG A 25 2.54 -14.53 12.63
C ARG A 25 2.38 -14.90 14.10
N TRP A 26 3.49 -15.02 14.82
CA TRP A 26 3.49 -15.26 16.26
C TRP A 26 2.82 -14.08 16.99
N LEU A 27 3.24 -12.84 16.72
CA LEU A 27 2.65 -11.62 17.29
C LEU A 27 1.16 -11.49 16.95
N GLN A 28 0.75 -11.75 15.71
CA GLN A 28 -0.67 -11.69 15.33
C GLN A 28 -1.56 -12.71 16.04
N LYS A 29 -0.98 -13.81 16.52
CA LYS A 29 -1.68 -14.90 17.22
C LYS A 29 -1.51 -14.83 18.73
N GLU A 30 -0.78 -13.86 19.24
CA GLU A 30 -0.58 -13.68 20.68
C GLU A 30 -1.93 -13.43 21.37
N GLY A 31 -2.24 -14.25 22.37
CA GLY A 31 -3.56 -14.25 23.02
C GLY A 31 -4.73 -14.76 22.17
N ARG A 32 -4.52 -15.08 20.88
CA ARG A 32 -5.56 -15.57 19.94
C ARG A 32 -5.00 -16.60 18.95
N PRO A 33 -4.74 -17.86 19.35
CA PRO A 33 -4.09 -18.86 18.50
C PRO A 33 -4.83 -19.19 17.19
N SER A 34 -6.16 -19.11 17.21
CA SER A 34 -7.04 -19.33 16.05
C SER A 34 -7.19 -18.11 15.14
N GLN A 35 -6.51 -16.99 15.43
CA GLN A 35 -6.57 -15.78 14.62
C GLN A 35 -6.11 -16.06 13.18
N TYR A 36 -6.97 -15.72 12.23
CA TYR A 36 -6.65 -15.76 10.81
C TYR A 36 -5.60 -14.70 10.47
N VAL A 37 -4.55 -15.10 9.77
CA VAL A 37 -3.53 -14.24 9.17
C VAL A 37 -3.66 -14.31 7.65
N PRO A 38 -3.82 -13.17 6.94
CA PRO A 38 -4.01 -13.17 5.49
C PRO A 38 -2.75 -13.65 4.74
N SER A 39 -2.95 -14.21 3.55
CA SER A 39 -1.86 -14.49 2.61
C SER A 39 -1.33 -13.20 1.99
N GLU A 40 -0.10 -13.21 1.45
CA GLU A 40 0.46 -12.05 0.72
C GLU A 40 -0.44 -11.61 -0.45
N LYS A 41 -1.05 -12.57 -1.17
CA LYS A 41 -1.94 -12.31 -2.29
C LYS A 41 -3.23 -11.63 -1.82
N THR A 42 -3.73 -12.04 -0.66
CA THR A 42 -4.88 -11.40 -0.01
C THR A 42 -4.55 -9.96 0.36
N VAL A 43 -3.39 -9.72 0.99
CA VAL A 43 -2.93 -8.37 1.36
C VAL A 43 -2.76 -7.50 0.13
N ALA A 44 -2.11 -7.98 -0.93
CA ALA A 44 -1.93 -7.23 -2.17
C ALA A 44 -3.27 -6.82 -2.80
N ARG A 45 -4.26 -7.72 -2.80
CA ARG A 45 -5.62 -7.42 -3.27
C ARG A 45 -6.29 -6.34 -2.41
N ASP A 46 -6.12 -6.39 -1.10
CA ASP A 46 -6.73 -5.42 -0.19
C ASP A 46 -6.07 -4.05 -0.29
N VAL A 47 -4.74 -4.00 -0.38
CA VAL A 47 -4.00 -2.76 -0.65
C VAL A 47 -4.47 -2.13 -1.96
N ARG A 48 -4.69 -2.94 -3.01
CA ARG A 48 -5.23 -2.44 -4.28
C ARG A 48 -6.65 -1.86 -4.14
N LYS A 49 -7.50 -2.46 -3.31
CA LYS A 49 -8.83 -1.92 -3.01
C LYS A 49 -8.76 -0.60 -2.23
N LEU A 50 -7.88 -0.54 -1.22
CA LEU A 50 -7.64 0.68 -0.45
C LEU A 50 -7.11 1.80 -1.36
N TYR A 51 -6.17 1.49 -2.25
CA TYR A 51 -5.67 2.43 -3.26
C TYR A 51 -6.78 2.94 -4.17
N ALA A 52 -7.65 2.06 -4.68
CA ALA A 52 -8.75 2.48 -5.55
C ALA A 52 -9.70 3.45 -4.85
N ALA A 53 -10.08 3.15 -3.60
CA ALA A 53 -10.93 4.05 -2.80
C ALA A 53 -10.25 5.38 -2.50
N ALA A 54 -8.96 5.36 -2.11
CA ALA A 54 -8.20 6.58 -1.86
C ALA A 54 -8.03 7.43 -3.13
N LYS A 55 -7.77 6.79 -4.27
CA LYS A 55 -7.68 7.45 -5.57
C LYS A 55 -9.01 8.12 -5.95
N GLU A 56 -10.14 7.46 -5.74
CA GLU A 56 -11.46 8.03 -6.02
C GLU A 56 -11.78 9.23 -5.13
N SER A 57 -11.41 9.19 -3.84
CA SER A 57 -11.56 10.35 -2.93
C SER A 57 -10.69 11.52 -3.40
N LEU A 58 -9.40 11.25 -3.61
CA LEU A 58 -8.44 12.28 -4.04
C LEU A 58 -8.82 12.86 -5.41
N ALA A 59 -9.31 12.05 -6.34
CA ALA A 59 -9.75 12.53 -7.64
C ALA A 59 -10.91 13.53 -7.53
N LYS A 60 -11.87 13.30 -6.62
CA LYS A 60 -12.95 14.26 -6.37
C LYS A 60 -12.42 15.57 -5.81
N GLU A 61 -11.57 15.48 -4.79
CA GLU A 61 -10.95 16.67 -4.16
C GLU A 61 -10.13 17.49 -5.17
N LEU A 62 -9.37 16.84 -6.04
CA LEU A 62 -8.58 17.52 -7.07
C LEU A 62 -9.43 18.09 -8.20
N GLN A 63 -10.58 17.49 -8.54
CA GLN A 63 -11.51 18.00 -9.56
C GLN A 63 -12.31 19.22 -9.06
N GLU A 64 -12.55 19.30 -7.76
CA GLU A 64 -13.23 20.44 -7.11
C GLU A 64 -12.27 21.63 -6.91
N TYR A 65 -10.97 21.44 -7.09
CA TYR A 65 -9.97 22.50 -6.92
C TYR A 65 -10.07 23.55 -8.03
N GLU A 66 -10.38 24.79 -7.65
CA GLU A 66 -10.67 25.89 -8.59
C GLU A 66 -9.43 26.43 -9.33
N TYR A 67 -8.24 26.22 -8.76
CA TYR A 67 -6.99 26.77 -9.27
C TYR A 67 -6.14 25.75 -10.03
N LEU A 68 -5.05 26.23 -10.61
CA LEU A 68 -4.06 25.36 -11.26
C LEU A 68 -3.35 24.49 -10.21
N LEU A 69 -3.20 23.22 -10.52
CA LEU A 69 -2.37 22.27 -9.77
C LEU A 69 -0.99 22.22 -10.42
N PRO A 70 0.07 22.77 -9.79
CA PRO A 70 1.43 22.59 -10.29
C PRO A 70 1.80 21.10 -10.20
N VAL A 71 2.37 20.57 -11.28
CA VAL A 71 2.85 19.19 -11.37
C VAL A 71 4.34 19.23 -11.67
N GLU A 72 5.14 18.54 -10.84
CA GLU A 72 6.57 18.39 -11.04
C GLU A 72 6.84 17.01 -11.63
N LEU A 73 7.83 16.93 -12.53
CA LEU A 73 8.25 15.68 -13.13
C LEU A 73 9.70 15.43 -12.72
N ASP A 74 9.95 14.30 -12.05
CA ASP A 74 11.30 13.85 -11.74
C ASP A 74 11.64 12.64 -12.63
N CYS A 75 12.71 12.77 -13.41
CA CYS A 75 13.14 11.76 -14.38
C CYS A 75 14.57 11.34 -14.08
N TRP A 76 14.79 10.04 -13.86
CA TRP A 76 16.12 9.51 -13.60
C TRP A 76 16.35 8.18 -14.32
N THR A 77 17.61 7.83 -14.52
CA THR A 77 18.02 6.51 -15.00
C THR A 77 18.68 5.77 -13.87
N SER A 78 18.13 4.61 -13.50
CA SER A 78 18.72 3.76 -12.46
C SER A 78 20.07 3.19 -12.92
N PRO A 79 20.97 2.83 -11.98
CA PRO A 79 22.21 2.11 -12.30
C PRO A 79 22.01 0.81 -13.09
N ASN A 80 20.79 0.24 -13.04
CA ASN A 80 20.41 -0.94 -13.82
C ASN A 80 19.95 -0.60 -15.26
N HIS A 81 20.29 0.59 -15.77
CA HIS A 81 19.94 1.09 -17.11
C HIS A 81 18.43 1.16 -17.40
N LYS A 82 17.60 1.29 -16.36
CA LYS A 82 16.15 1.52 -16.51
C LYS A 82 15.83 2.98 -16.27
N ALA A 83 15.15 3.61 -17.23
CA ALA A 83 14.61 4.95 -17.09
C ALA A 83 13.32 4.94 -16.26
N PHE A 84 13.15 5.94 -15.40
CA PHE A 84 12.00 6.16 -14.55
C PHE A 84 11.53 7.61 -14.67
N MET A 85 10.23 7.80 -14.48
CA MET A 85 9.59 9.11 -14.38
C MET A 85 8.60 9.03 -13.22
N SER A 86 8.71 9.93 -12.27
CA SER A 86 7.66 10.20 -11.29
C SER A 86 6.96 11.51 -11.61
N ILE A 87 5.69 11.55 -11.21
CA ILE A 87 4.75 12.66 -11.30
C ILE A 87 4.24 12.91 -9.90
#